data_AF-A0A7V2KRW2-F1
#
_entry.id   AF-A0A7V2KRW2-F1
#
_cell.length_a   1.000
_cell.length_b   1.000
_cell.length_c   1.000
_cell.angle_alpha   90.00
_cell.angle_beta   90.00
_cell.angle_gamma   90.00
#
_symmetry.space_group_name_H-M   'P 1'
#
loop_
_entity.id
_entity.type
_entity.pdbx_description
1 polymer ?
#
loop_
_entity_poly.entity_id
_entity_poly.type
_entity_poly.pdbx_seq_one_letter_code
_entity_poly.pdbx_strand_id
1 'polypeptide(L)'
;MALHYSSGIGNLYDKEINKPISRINYQLIEIDPTKYTKKKWWGEFYSSKIIKKSGVYRIELEDGKSGDCVICVKDDFTQDKASQFHYHFNGRGKLGRGYGK
;
A
#
# COMPACT_ATOMS: atom_id res chain seq x y z
N MET A 1 5.49 -1.65 22.09
CA MET A 1 5.06 -1.45 20.68
C MET A 1 5.44 -2.72 19.95
N ALA A 2 4.47 -3.43 19.38
CA ALA A 2 4.75 -4.58 18.53
C ALA A 2 4.76 -4.12 17.06
N LEU A 3 5.70 -4.66 16.29
CA LEU A 3 5.82 -4.49 14.85
C LEU A 3 5.34 -5.78 14.19
N HIS A 4 4.35 -5.66 13.33
CA HIS A 4 3.83 -6.77 12.55
C HIS A 4 4.27 -6.61 11.12
N TYR A 5 5.02 -7.59 10.63
CA TYR A 5 5.47 -7.65 9.23
C TYR A 5 4.52 -8.58 8.48
N SER A 6 4.08 -8.15 7.30
CA SER A 6 3.22 -8.94 6.42
C SER A 6 3.65 -8.71 4.98
N SER A 7 3.73 -9.76 4.19
CA SER A 7 3.99 -9.66 2.75
C SER A 7 2.98 -10.51 2.01
N GLY A 8 2.79 -10.21 0.73
CA GLY A 8 1.84 -10.95 -0.08
C GLY A 8 1.51 -10.22 -1.37
N ILE A 9 0.40 -10.62 -1.97
CA ILE A 9 -0.08 -10.04 -3.21
C ILE A 9 -1.35 -9.24 -2.92
N GLY A 10 -1.45 -8.05 -3.51
CA GLY A 10 -2.59 -7.17 -3.36
C GLY A 10 -2.97 -6.52 -4.68
N ASN A 11 -4.09 -5.81 -4.66
CA ASN A 11 -4.57 -4.98 -5.75
C ASN A 11 -4.46 -3.52 -5.34
N LEU A 12 -3.91 -2.70 -6.24
CA LEU A 12 -3.85 -1.26 -6.07
C LEU A 12 -4.96 -0.60 -6.87
N TYR A 13 -5.70 0.29 -6.22
CA TYR A 13 -6.78 1.08 -6.80
C TYR A 13 -6.45 2.55 -6.71
N ASP A 14 -6.72 3.28 -7.78
CA ASP A 14 -6.67 4.74 -7.75
C ASP A 14 -7.94 5.26 -7.09
N LYS A 15 -7.82 6.08 -6.05
CA LYS A 15 -8.99 6.57 -5.30
C LYS A 15 -9.75 7.66 -6.04
N GLU A 16 -9.07 8.43 -6.91
CA GLU A 16 -9.72 9.50 -7.66
C GLU A 16 -10.64 8.94 -8.76
N ILE A 17 -10.18 7.89 -9.45
CA ILE A 17 -10.94 7.27 -10.56
C ILE A 17 -11.63 5.96 -10.17
N ASN A 18 -11.43 5.48 -8.93
CA ASN A 18 -11.93 4.20 -8.40
C ASN A 18 -11.70 3.01 -9.35
N LYS A 19 -10.55 2.97 -10.02
CA LYS A 19 -10.19 1.92 -10.97
C LYS A 19 -9.02 1.07 -10.45
N PRO A 20 -9.04 -0.25 -10.71
CA PRO A 20 -7.88 -1.10 -10.45
C PRO A 20 -6.74 -0.67 -11.37
N ILE A 21 -5.59 -0.37 -10.77
CA ILE A 21 -4.37 0.02 -11.49
C ILE A 21 -3.63 -1.24 -11.90
N SER A 22 -3.22 -2.01 -10.90
CA SER A 22 -2.41 -3.21 -11.08
C SER A 22 -2.44 -4.11 -9.85
N ARG A 23 -2.09 -5.37 -10.08
CA ARG A 23 -1.72 -6.31 -9.03
C ARG A 23 -0.29 -6.01 -8.59
N ILE A 24 -0.06 -5.96 -7.29
CA ILE A 24 1.20 -5.55 -6.67
C ILE A 24 1.66 -6.59 -5.65
N ASN A 25 2.96 -6.79 -5.54
CA ASN A 25 3.56 -7.57 -4.46
C ASN A 25 3.96 -6.60 -3.35
N TYR A 26 3.34 -6.71 -2.18
CA TYR A 26 3.55 -5.77 -1.08
C TYR A 26 4.39 -6.38 0.04
N GLN A 27 5.11 -5.51 0.73
CA GLN A 27 5.69 -5.74 2.05
C GLN A 27 5.19 -4.61 2.96
N LEU A 28 4.58 -4.98 4.07
CA LEU A 28 3.78 -4.13 4.93
C LEU A 28 4.25 -4.28 6.37
N ILE A 29 4.37 -3.15 7.04
CA ILE A 29 4.70 -3.03 8.44
C ILE A 29 3.52 -2.36 9.13
N GLU A 30 2.95 -3.01 10.13
CA GLU A 30 1.92 -2.44 11.00
C GLU A 30 2.50 -2.24 12.40
N ILE A 31 2.20 -1.09 13.01
CA ILE A 31 2.45 -0.82 14.42
C ILE A 31 1.10 -0.81 15.14
N ASP A 32 1.03 -1.60 16.21
CA ASP A 32 -0.13 -1.59 17.10
C ASP A 32 -0.35 -0.23 17.75
N PRO A 33 -1.62 0.19 17.88
CA PRO A 33 -1.93 1.38 18.64
C PRO A 33 -1.50 1.19 20.10
N THR A 34 -0.96 2.25 20.68
CA THR A 34 -0.77 2.35 22.14
C THR A 34 -1.72 3.40 22.70
N LYS A 35 -1.73 3.59 24.03
CA LYS A 35 -2.48 4.69 24.67
C LYS A 35 -2.11 6.07 24.10
N TYR A 36 -0.91 6.22 23.53
CA TYR A 36 -0.37 7.50 23.04
C TYR A 36 -0.24 7.58 21.52
N THR A 37 -0.26 6.44 20.81
CA THR A 37 -0.01 6.39 19.36
C THR A 37 -1.14 5.66 18.64
N LYS A 38 -1.66 6.28 17.58
CA LYS A 38 -2.62 5.61 16.68
C LYS A 38 -1.94 4.47 15.93
N LYS A 39 -2.73 3.48 15.52
CA LYS A 39 -2.29 2.42 14.61
C LYS A 39 -1.71 3.06 13.35
N LYS A 40 -0.49 2.67 12.99
CA LYS A 40 0.17 3.13 11.77
C LYS A 40 0.55 1.91 10.95
N TRP A 41 0.56 2.07 9.64
CA TRP A 41 1.05 1.05 8.75
C TRP A 41 1.68 1.73 7.54
N TRP A 42 2.72 1.12 7.00
CA TRP A 42 3.45 1.61 5.84
C TRP A 42 4.18 0.43 5.21
N GLY A 43 4.80 0.65 4.07
CA GLY A 43 5.55 -0.40 3.44
C GLY A 43 5.99 -0.04 2.05
N GLU A 44 6.29 -1.08 1.29
CA GLU A 44 6.71 -1.00 -0.08
C GLU A 44 5.96 -2.01 -0.94
N PHE A 45 5.87 -1.76 -2.24
CA PHE A 45 5.37 -2.73 -3.18
C PHE A 45 6.05 -2.65 -4.53
N TYR A 46 5.98 -3.76 -5.24
CA TYR A 46 6.47 -3.92 -6.60
C TYR A 46 5.27 -4.00 -7.54
N SER A 47 5.29 -3.19 -8.60
CA SER A 47 4.26 -3.13 -9.62
C SER A 47 4.86 -3.40 -10.99
N SER A 48 4.14 -4.15 -11.84
CA SER A 48 4.48 -4.30 -13.25
C SER A 48 4.14 -3.07 -14.09
N LYS A 49 3.31 -2.17 -13.57
CA LYS A 49 2.91 -0.92 -14.22
C LYS A 49 3.48 0.29 -13.50
N ILE A 50 3.91 1.27 -14.29
CA ILE A 50 4.34 2.56 -13.79
C ILE A 50 3.17 3.35 -13.21
N ILE A 51 3.32 3.80 -11.96
CA ILE A 51 2.43 4.74 -11.29
C ILE A 51 3.01 6.14 -11.54
N LYS A 52 2.36 6.89 -12.42
CA LYS A 52 2.85 8.20 -12.90
C LYS A 52 2.56 9.37 -11.96
N LYS A 53 1.64 9.19 -11.01
CA LYS A 53 1.12 10.28 -10.17
C LYS A 53 1.32 9.96 -8.70
N SER A 54 1.84 10.91 -7.95
CA SER A 54 1.83 10.88 -6.48
C SER A 54 0.41 11.15 -6.01
N GLY A 55 -0.11 10.37 -5.06
CA GLY A 55 -1.51 10.51 -4.69
C GLY A 55 -1.98 9.58 -3.58
N VAL A 56 -3.29 9.66 -3.32
CA VAL A 56 -3.98 8.75 -2.42
C VAL A 56 -4.50 7.58 -3.24
N TYR A 57 -4.05 6.41 -2.86
CA TYR A 57 -4.42 5.14 -3.44
C TYR A 57 -5.11 4.27 -2.40
N ARG A 58 -5.82 3.25 -2.84
CA ARG A 58 -6.38 2.22 -1.97
C ARG A 58 -5.68 0.91 -2.28
N ILE A 59 -5.09 0.29 -1.27
CA ILE A 59 -4.55 -1.06 -1.39
C ILE A 59 -5.57 -2.04 -0.83
N GLU A 60 -5.77 -3.14 -1.54
CA GLU A 60 -6.54 -4.29 -1.10
C GLU A 60 -5.61 -5.49 -1.05
N LEU A 61 -5.49 -6.09 0.13
CA LEU A 61 -4.68 -7.28 0.36
C LEU A 61 -5.51 -8.53 0.05
N GLU A 62 -4.83 -9.63 -0.28
CA GLU A 62 -5.46 -10.93 -0.53
C GLU A 62 -6.37 -11.43 0.61
N ASP A 63 -6.05 -11.12 1.88
CA ASP A 63 -6.88 -11.45 3.06
C ASP A 63 -8.18 -10.61 3.17
N GLY A 64 -8.50 -9.81 2.15
CA GLY A 64 -9.68 -8.94 2.09
C GLY A 64 -9.55 -7.66 2.95
N LYS A 65 -8.38 -7.42 3.53
CA LYS A 65 -8.07 -6.16 4.22
C LYS A 65 -7.84 -5.09 3.17
N SER A 66 -8.44 -3.92 3.33
CA SER A 66 -8.13 -2.77 2.49
C SER A 66 -7.87 -1.52 3.31
N GLY A 67 -7.15 -0.58 2.74
CA GLY A 67 -6.79 0.66 3.39
C GLY A 67 -6.36 1.72 2.39
N ASP A 68 -6.56 2.98 2.75
CA ASP A 68 -6.04 4.10 1.99
C ASP A 68 -4.56 4.28 2.29
N CYS A 69 -3.74 4.50 1.27
CA CYS A 69 -2.33 4.80 1.41
C CYS A 69 -1.94 5.98 0.52
N VAL A 70 -0.88 6.67 0.88
CA VAL A 70 -0.27 7.72 0.06
C VAL A 70 0.98 7.14 -0.56
N ILE A 71 1.04 7.18 -1.89
CA ILE A 71 2.22 6.78 -2.65
C ILE A 71 2.95 8.05 -3.07
N CYS A 72 4.19 8.18 -2.60
CA CYS A 72 5.09 9.24 -3.05
C CYS A 72 5.91 8.71 -4.21
N VAL A 73 5.52 9.13 -5.40
CA VAL A 73 6.24 8.90 -6.65
C VAL A 73 7.44 9.87 -6.62
N LYS A 74 8.68 9.35 -6.40
CA LYS A 74 9.92 10.13 -6.57
C LYS A 74 10.33 10.08 -8.05
N ASP A 75 10.82 11.18 -8.61
CA ASP A 75 11.27 11.25 -10.02
C ASP A 75 12.25 10.11 -10.40
N ASP A 76 13.04 9.63 -9.44
CA ASP A 76 13.85 8.42 -9.53
C ASP A 76 13.05 7.15 -9.18
N PHE A 77 12.24 6.64 -10.12
CA PHE A 77 11.87 5.22 -10.06
C PHE A 77 13.06 4.41 -10.51
N THR A 78 13.70 3.73 -9.58
CA THR A 78 14.66 2.69 -9.92
C THR A 78 13.85 1.54 -10.53
N GLN A 79 13.85 1.45 -11.86
CA GLN A 79 13.38 0.24 -12.55
C GLN A 79 14.35 -0.87 -12.14
N ASP A 80 13.85 -1.82 -11.34
CA ASP A 80 14.69 -2.94 -10.94
C ASP A 80 14.99 -3.81 -12.17
N LYS A 81 16.07 -4.59 -12.13
CA LYS A 81 16.54 -5.44 -13.26
C LYS A 81 15.47 -6.42 -13.75
N ALA A 82 14.42 -6.66 -12.95
CA ALA A 82 13.27 -7.50 -13.27
C ALA A 82 12.11 -6.77 -13.99
N SER A 83 12.29 -5.52 -14.45
CA SER A 83 11.24 -4.73 -15.13
C SER A 83 10.01 -4.43 -14.24
N GLN A 84 10.19 -4.45 -12.93
CA GLN A 84 9.18 -4.06 -11.94
C GLN A 84 9.56 -2.72 -11.33
N PHE A 85 8.54 -1.91 -11.07
CA PHE A 85 8.67 -0.60 -10.43
C PHE A 85 8.48 -0.76 -8.93
N HIS A 86 9.45 -0.27 -8.17
CA HIS A 86 9.43 -0.30 -6.72
C HIS A 86 8.90 1.02 -6.14
N TYR A 87 7.92 0.93 -5.24
CA TYR A 87 7.26 2.09 -4.62
C TYR A 87 7.18 1.94 -3.11
N HIS A 88 7.34 3.06 -2.40
CA HIS A 88 7.04 3.16 -0.97
C HIS A 88 5.70 3.84 -0.75
N PHE A 89 4.96 3.39 0.26
CA PHE A 89 3.68 3.97 0.65
C PHE A 89 3.56 4.14 2.15
N ASN A 90 2.78 5.16 2.53
CA ASN A 90 2.39 5.39 3.91
C ASN A 90 0.88 5.19 4.04
N GLY A 91 0.49 4.25 4.89
CA GLY A 91 -0.91 3.99 5.19
C GLY A 91 -1.58 5.15 5.91
N ARG A 92 -2.84 5.40 5.56
CA ARG A 92 -3.70 6.42 6.16
C ARG A 92 -4.94 5.75 6.74
N GLY A 93 -5.14 5.92 8.04
CA GLY A 93 -6.27 5.32 8.74
C GLY A 93 -6.05 3.83 9.04
N LYS A 94 -7.15 3.10 9.24
CA LYS A 94 -7.11 1.69 9.64
C LYS A 94 -6.97 0.81 8.40
N LEU A 95 -5.95 -0.05 8.39
CA LEU A 95 -5.92 -1.23 7.54
C LEU A 95 -6.78 -2.31 8.19
N GLY A 96 -7.85 -2.70 7.53
CA GLY A 96 -8.80 -3.68 8.07
C GLY A 96 -9.68 -4.26 6.99
N ARG A 97 -10.39 -5.34 7.32
CA ARG A 97 -11.41 -5.88 6.41
C ARG A 97 -12.46 -4.81 6.20
N GLY A 98 -12.64 -4.41 4.95
CA GLY A 98 -13.78 -3.60 4.57
C GLY A 98 -15.01 -4.45 4.83
N TYR A 99 -15.70 -4.21 5.95
CA TYR A 99 -17.04 -4.75 6.10
C TYR A 99 -17.86 -4.12 5.00
N GLY A 100 -18.18 -4.92 3.98
CA GLY A 100 -19.36 -4.67 3.18
C GLY A 100 -20.53 -4.50 4.14
N LYS A 101 -21.03 -3.29 4.24
CA LYS A 101 -22.44 -3.03 4.46
C LYS A 101 -22.88 -2.07 3.38
#